data_AF-A0A061RTC1-F1
#
_entry.id   AF-A0A061RTC1-F1
#
_cell.length_a   1.000
_cell.length_b   1.000
_cell.length_c   1.000
_cell.angle_alpha   90.00
_cell.angle_beta   90.00
_cell.angle_gamma   90.00
#
_symmetry.space_group_name_H-M   'P 1'
#
loop_
_entity.id
_entity.type
_entity.pdbx_description
1 polymer ?
#
loop_
_entity_poly.entity_id
_entity_poly.type
_entity_poly.pdbx_seq_one_letter_code
_entity_poly.pdbx_strand_id
1 'polypeptide(L)'
;ASVVVRCTDSGARGLHSASPGRVMLQDYREALEEFRPHVVLCCWQPLGQDWTAEIRRTPSVVEYILVGEADTGVCGRLWETWGVREDAAVGCVSTSEEEEEDEDGSEYCKPTPPHCRDGFERCDLGVLSKLQICCTDERWLTRGRSSTVCFRRRMDRPGEPADS
;
A
#
# COMPACT_ATOMS: atom_id res chain seq x y z
N ALA A 1 -21.62 9.46 -12.44
CA ALA A 1 -21.40 8.17 -11.77
C ALA A 1 -21.72 8.33 -10.30
N SER A 2 -22.42 7.37 -9.68
CA SER A 2 -22.68 7.36 -8.24
C SER A 2 -21.53 6.66 -7.50
N VAL A 3 -21.00 7.29 -6.45
CA VAL A 3 -20.03 6.65 -5.56
C VAL A 3 -20.77 6.06 -4.37
N VAL A 4 -20.52 4.78 -4.09
CA VAL A 4 -21.05 4.08 -2.91
C VAL A 4 -19.88 3.76 -1.99
N VAL A 5 -19.95 4.19 -0.74
CA VAL A 5 -18.92 3.92 0.26
C VAL A 5 -19.46 2.87 1.23
N ARG A 6 -18.67 1.81 1.43
CA ARG A 6 -18.93 0.76 2.42
C ARG A 6 -17.76 0.73 3.39
N CYS A 7 -18.06 0.82 4.68
CA CYS A 7 -17.06 0.79 5.75
C CYS A 7 -17.21 -0.52 6.51
N THR A 8 -16.11 -1.25 6.69
CA THR A 8 -16.10 -2.52 7.44
C THR A 8 -15.04 -2.50 8.53
N ASP A 9 -15.29 -3.24 9.60
CA ASP A 9 -14.38 -3.49 10.71
C ASP A 9 -14.60 -4.93 11.18
N SER A 10 -13.53 -5.71 11.33
CA SER A 10 -13.64 -7.09 11.84
C SER A 10 -14.04 -7.14 13.31
N GLY A 11 -13.95 -6.02 14.03
CA GLY A 11 -14.27 -5.94 15.45
C GLY A 11 -13.18 -6.51 16.36
N ALA A 12 -12.05 -6.96 15.80
CA ALA A 12 -10.94 -7.56 16.55
C ALA A 12 -10.37 -6.64 17.65
N ARG A 13 -10.56 -5.31 17.52
CA ARG A 13 -10.14 -4.31 18.51
C ARG A 13 -11.29 -3.83 19.43
N GLY A 14 -12.50 -4.36 19.27
CA GLY A 14 -13.66 -3.98 20.08
C GLY A 14 -14.19 -2.56 19.83
N LEU A 15 -13.81 -1.92 18.72
CA LEU A 15 -14.17 -0.52 18.41
C LEU A 15 -15.54 -0.38 17.71
N HIS A 16 -16.14 -1.49 17.28
CA HIS A 16 -17.39 -1.52 16.53
C HIS A 16 -18.57 -0.81 17.24
N SER A 17 -18.60 -0.83 18.57
CA SER A 17 -19.63 -0.17 19.37
C SER A 17 -19.65 1.36 19.25
N ALA A 18 -18.56 1.97 18.78
CA ALA A 18 -18.44 3.42 18.65
C ALA A 18 -19.17 4.00 17.41
N SER A 19 -19.66 3.18 16.48
CA SER A 19 -20.32 3.65 15.24
C SER A 19 -21.41 2.69 14.74
N PRO A 20 -22.46 2.44 15.55
CA PRO A 20 -23.52 1.51 15.21
C PRO A 20 -24.22 1.90 13.89
N GLY A 21 -24.35 0.94 12.99
CA GLY A 21 -25.05 1.09 11.70
C GLY A 21 -24.29 1.85 10.60
N ARG A 22 -23.11 2.41 10.90
CA ARG A 22 -22.25 3.09 9.89
C ARG A 22 -21.09 2.22 9.40
N VAL A 23 -20.57 1.36 10.27
CA VAL A 23 -19.50 0.42 9.97
C VAL A 23 -20.08 -0.98 10.11
N MET A 24 -19.87 -1.84 9.13
CA MET A 24 -20.31 -3.24 9.17
C MET A 24 -19.31 -4.07 9.97
N LEU A 25 -19.81 -4.95 10.84
CA LEU A 25 -18.97 -5.93 11.54
C LEU A 25 -18.65 -7.05 10.54
N GLN A 26 -17.52 -6.94 9.85
CA GLN A 26 -17.15 -7.83 8.74
C GLN A 26 -15.62 -7.80 8.52
N ASP A 27 -15.02 -8.96 8.29
CA ASP A 27 -13.60 -9.04 7.90
C ASP A 27 -13.39 -8.43 6.51
N TYR A 28 -12.23 -7.81 6.29
CA TYR A 28 -11.96 -7.16 5.01
C TYR A 28 -11.94 -8.14 3.84
N ARG A 29 -11.61 -9.42 4.04
CA ARG A 29 -11.62 -10.44 2.99
C ARG A 29 -13.04 -10.74 2.52
N GLU A 30 -13.96 -10.91 3.46
CA GLU A 30 -15.39 -11.10 3.18
C GLU A 30 -15.96 -9.87 2.46
N ALA A 31 -15.56 -8.67 2.88
CA ALA A 31 -15.97 -7.42 2.25
C ALA A 31 -15.46 -7.28 0.80
N LEU A 32 -14.23 -7.71 0.51
CA LEU A 32 -13.67 -7.72 -0.85
C LEU A 32 -14.48 -8.66 -1.77
N GLU A 33 -14.85 -9.84 -1.27
CA GLU A 33 -15.64 -10.82 -2.00
C GLU A 33 -17.08 -10.33 -2.24
N GLU A 34 -17.75 -9.84 -1.20
CA GLU A 34 -19.15 -9.41 -1.28
C GLU A 34 -19.32 -8.17 -2.16
N PHE A 35 -18.53 -7.13 -1.91
CA PHE A 35 -18.75 -5.83 -2.55
C PHE A 35 -18.03 -5.68 -3.89
N ARG A 36 -17.02 -6.52 -4.16
CA ARG A 36 -16.17 -6.44 -5.36
C ARG A 36 -15.79 -4.98 -5.65
N PRO A 37 -15.14 -4.28 -4.70
CA PRO A 37 -14.91 -2.85 -4.81
C PRO A 37 -13.97 -2.54 -5.98
N HIS A 38 -14.14 -1.35 -6.58
CA HIS A 38 -13.20 -0.80 -7.56
C HIS A 38 -12.02 -0.10 -6.89
N VAL A 39 -12.29 0.55 -5.75
CA VAL A 39 -11.31 1.29 -4.96
C VAL A 39 -11.37 0.82 -3.51
N VAL A 40 -10.21 0.53 -2.93
CA VAL A 40 -10.07 0.20 -1.50
C VAL A 40 -9.31 1.31 -0.78
N LEU A 41 -9.84 1.80 0.34
CA LEU A 41 -9.12 2.70 1.24
C LEU A 41 -8.78 1.93 2.52
N CYS A 42 -7.49 1.76 2.81
CA CYS A 42 -7.01 1.12 4.02
C CYS A 42 -6.24 2.13 4.87
N CYS A 43 -6.74 2.39 6.07
CA CYS A 43 -6.12 3.28 7.02
C CYS A 43 -5.44 2.48 8.12
N TRP A 44 -4.15 2.72 8.34
CA TRP A 44 -3.37 2.20 9.46
C TRP A 44 -3.40 0.67 9.56
N GLN A 45 -2.91 0.02 8.52
CA GLN A 45 -2.70 -1.43 8.53
C GLN A 45 -1.81 -1.83 9.72
N PRO A 46 -2.14 -2.87 10.49
CA PRO A 46 -1.34 -3.25 11.65
C PRO A 46 0.11 -3.61 11.29
N LEU A 47 1.03 -3.31 12.21
CA LEU A 47 2.45 -3.66 12.09
C LEU A 47 2.61 -5.16 11.81
N GLY A 48 3.44 -5.49 10.82
CA GLY A 48 3.80 -6.87 10.50
C GLY A 48 2.71 -7.66 9.76
N GLN A 49 1.59 -7.03 9.38
CA GLN A 49 0.56 -7.66 8.55
C GLN A 49 0.64 -7.17 7.11
N ASP A 50 0.19 -7.99 6.15
CA ASP A 50 -0.04 -7.56 4.77
C ASP A 50 -1.49 -7.83 4.34
N TRP A 51 -2.34 -6.81 4.34
CA TRP A 51 -3.71 -6.92 3.82
C TRP A 51 -3.76 -6.70 2.31
N THR A 52 -2.73 -6.07 1.76
CA THR A 52 -2.69 -5.68 0.35
C THR A 52 -2.58 -6.88 -0.59
N ALA A 53 -2.05 -8.01 -0.14
CA ALA A 53 -2.04 -9.25 -0.92
C ALA A 53 -3.44 -9.73 -1.37
N GLU A 54 -4.47 -9.61 -0.52
CA GLU A 54 -5.85 -9.98 -0.91
C GLU A 54 -6.49 -8.88 -1.77
N ILE A 55 -6.21 -7.62 -1.45
CA ILE A 55 -6.67 -6.46 -2.24
C ILE A 55 -6.18 -6.58 -3.69
N ARG A 56 -4.88 -6.84 -3.90
CA ARG A 56 -4.29 -6.99 -5.23
C ARG A 56 -4.81 -8.20 -6.00
N ARG A 57 -5.09 -9.29 -5.28
CA ARG A 57 -5.72 -10.50 -5.85
C ARG A 57 -7.17 -10.31 -6.27
N THR A 58 -7.86 -9.30 -5.72
CA THR A 58 -9.27 -9.04 -6.05
C THR A 58 -9.38 -8.40 -7.45
N PRO A 59 -9.99 -9.08 -8.45
CA PRO A 59 -9.96 -8.60 -9.84
C PRO A 59 -10.70 -7.28 -10.07
N SER A 60 -11.73 -7.00 -9.27
CA SER A 60 -12.50 -5.76 -9.38
C SER A 60 -11.72 -4.53 -8.94
N VAL A 61 -10.69 -4.72 -8.09
CA VAL A 61 -9.91 -3.61 -7.53
C VAL A 61 -8.96 -3.10 -8.61
N VAL A 62 -9.20 -1.85 -9.01
CA VAL A 62 -8.36 -1.11 -9.95
C VAL A 62 -7.46 -0.09 -9.24
N GLU A 63 -7.77 0.24 -7.99
CA GLU A 63 -6.99 1.17 -7.18
C GLU A 63 -7.12 0.82 -5.70
N TYR A 64 -6.01 0.90 -4.95
CA TYR A 64 -6.08 0.90 -3.49
C TYR A 64 -5.19 1.99 -2.90
N ILE A 65 -5.67 2.61 -1.84
CA ILE A 65 -5.02 3.74 -1.18
C ILE A 65 -4.69 3.32 0.24
N LEU A 66 -3.43 3.48 0.60
CA LEU A 66 -2.93 3.25 1.95
C LEU A 66 -2.70 4.59 2.63
N VAL A 67 -3.18 4.69 3.88
CA VAL A 67 -2.91 5.82 4.77
C VAL A 67 -2.19 5.28 5.98
N GLY A 68 -0.97 5.74 6.24
CA GLY A 68 -0.15 5.26 7.36
C GLY A 68 1.31 5.64 7.19
N GLU A 69 2.16 5.18 8.09
CA GLU A 69 3.61 5.39 8.00
C GLU A 69 4.20 4.50 6.90
N ALA A 70 4.42 5.11 5.72
CA ALA A 70 5.03 4.45 4.57
C ALA A 70 6.55 4.36 4.75
N ASP A 71 7.15 3.29 4.22
CA ASP A 71 8.60 3.14 3.96
C ASP A 71 9.55 3.08 5.17
N THR A 72 9.12 3.46 6.37
CA THR A 72 10.00 3.51 7.56
C THR A 72 9.35 2.99 8.83
N GLY A 73 8.14 2.41 8.74
CA GLY A 73 7.17 2.53 9.83
C GLY A 73 6.49 1.29 10.38
N VAL A 74 5.49 1.57 11.23
CA VAL A 74 4.67 0.58 11.94
C VAL A 74 3.40 0.14 11.18
N CYS A 75 3.27 0.51 9.91
CA CYS A 75 2.10 0.17 9.10
C CYS A 75 2.43 -0.92 8.09
N GLY A 76 1.84 -2.10 8.27
CA GLY A 76 2.02 -3.22 7.36
C GLY A 76 3.42 -3.86 7.41
N ARG A 77 3.88 -4.39 6.26
CA ARG A 77 5.25 -4.90 6.06
C ARG A 77 5.96 -4.11 4.97
N LEU A 78 7.22 -3.72 5.19
CA LEU A 78 7.97 -2.85 4.26
C LEU A 78 7.96 -3.39 2.83
N TRP A 79 8.31 -4.66 2.64
CA TRP A 79 8.37 -5.25 1.31
C TRP A 79 6.99 -5.62 0.76
N GLU A 80 6.18 -6.38 1.50
CA GLU A 80 4.92 -6.90 0.97
C GLU A 80 3.84 -5.83 0.76
N THR A 81 3.81 -4.82 1.62
CA THR A 81 2.84 -3.74 1.57
C THR A 81 3.34 -2.56 0.70
N TRP A 82 4.58 -2.11 0.91
CA TRP A 82 5.09 -0.87 0.30
C TRP A 82 6.10 -1.07 -0.83
N GLY A 83 6.69 -2.28 -0.92
CA GLY A 83 7.77 -2.58 -1.87
C GLY A 83 9.10 -1.95 -1.52
N VAL A 84 9.32 -1.59 -0.25
CA VAL A 84 10.58 -1.02 0.23
C VAL A 84 11.42 -2.13 0.85
N ARG A 85 12.70 -2.18 0.45
CA ARG A 85 13.65 -3.12 1.02
C ARG A 85 14.22 -2.57 2.33
N GLU A 86 14.51 -3.46 3.28
CA GLU A 86 15.03 -3.07 4.59
C GLU A 86 16.39 -2.36 4.50
N ASP A 87 17.23 -2.73 3.53
CA ASP A 87 18.52 -2.08 3.24
C ASP A 87 18.38 -0.61 2.80
N ALA A 88 17.29 -0.25 2.12
CA ALA A 88 16.95 1.13 1.76
C ALA A 88 16.29 1.92 2.90
N ALA A 89 15.74 1.24 3.92
CA ALA A 89 15.01 1.86 5.03
C ALA A 89 15.94 2.31 6.19
N VAL A 90 17.13 1.73 6.33
CA VAL A 90 18.15 2.13 7.32
C VAL A 90 19.05 3.26 6.77
N GLY A 91 18.49 4.47 6.77
CA GLY A 91 19.29 5.70 6.81
C GLY A 91 19.66 6.31 5.46
N CYS A 92 19.15 7.51 5.24
CA CYS A 92 19.72 8.52 4.37
C CYS A 92 21.24 8.65 4.59
N VAL A 93 22.00 7.94 3.75
CA VAL A 93 23.28 8.37 3.22
C VAL A 93 23.06 8.41 1.71
N SER A 94 22.93 9.62 1.17
CA SER A 94 23.28 9.85 -0.23
C SER A 94 24.77 9.58 -0.36
N THR A 95 25.14 8.34 -0.66
CA THR A 95 26.31 8.11 -1.50
C THR A 95 25.77 8.05 -2.92
N SER A 96 26.25 9.01 -3.70
CA SER A 96 26.14 9.08 -5.15
C SER A 96 26.25 7.71 -5.80
N GLU A 97 25.51 7.55 -6.89
CA GLU A 97 25.63 6.51 -7.89
C GLU A 97 27.11 6.12 -8.07
N GLU A 98 27.51 5.02 -7.44
CA GLU A 98 28.61 4.21 -7.93
C GLU A 98 27.95 2.92 -8.39
N GLU A 99 27.83 2.80 -9.70
CA GLU A 99 27.61 1.54 -10.37
C GLU A 99 28.78 0.65 -9.98
N GLU A 100 28.61 -0.18 -8.94
CA GLU A 100 29.53 -1.28 -8.71
C GLU A 100 29.32 -2.26 -9.87
N GLU A 101 30.20 -2.15 -10.87
CA GLU A 101 30.40 -3.16 -11.90
C GLU A 101 30.89 -4.43 -11.19
N ASP A 102 29.94 -5.28 -10.78
CA ASP A 102 30.24 -6.62 -10.32
C ASP A 102 30.96 -7.38 -11.46
N GLU A 103 32.22 -7.70 -11.25
CA GLU A 103 33.13 -8.41 -12.17
C GLU A 103 32.79 -9.92 -12.32
N ASP A 104 31.53 -10.30 -12.07
CA ASP A 104 30.97 -11.63 -12.31
C ASP A 104 29.63 -11.43 -13.03
N GLY A 105 29.57 -11.79 -14.31
CA GLY A 105 28.47 -11.52 -15.25
C GLY A 105 27.14 -12.20 -14.94
N SER A 106 26.77 -12.34 -13.67
CA SER A 106 25.42 -12.69 -13.24
C SER A 106 24.60 -11.40 -13.13
N GLU A 107 23.64 -11.24 -14.04
CA GLU A 107 22.64 -10.19 -13.99
C GLU A 107 21.80 -10.38 -12.71
N TYR A 108 22.18 -9.71 -11.62
CA TYR A 108 21.40 -9.73 -10.37
C TYR A 108 20.10 -8.96 -10.60
N CYS A 109 19.08 -9.67 -11.09
CA CYS A 109 17.73 -9.13 -11.24
C CYS A 109 17.20 -8.72 -9.87
N LYS A 110 17.18 -7.41 -9.57
CA LYS A 110 16.57 -6.87 -8.35
C LYS A 110 15.13 -7.41 -8.23
N PRO A 111 14.74 -7.99 -7.08
CA PRO A 111 13.42 -8.58 -6.95
C PRO A 111 12.34 -7.53 -7.20
N THR A 112 11.33 -7.90 -7.98
CA THR A 112 10.20 -7.01 -8.28
C THR A 112 9.27 -6.91 -7.05
N PRO A 113 8.89 -5.71 -6.60
CA PRO A 113 7.93 -5.53 -5.51
C PRO A 113 6.61 -6.27 -5.78
N PRO A 114 5.94 -6.83 -4.75
CA PRO A 114 4.69 -7.56 -4.94
C PRO A 114 3.61 -6.76 -5.67
N HIS A 115 3.48 -5.46 -5.37
CA HIS A 115 2.52 -4.61 -6.07
C HIS A 115 2.84 -4.48 -7.57
N CYS A 116 4.10 -4.29 -7.95
CA CYS A 116 4.53 -4.23 -9.34
C CYS A 116 4.27 -5.56 -10.06
N ARG A 117 4.61 -6.69 -9.42
CA ARG A 117 4.38 -8.04 -9.97
C ARG A 117 2.90 -8.31 -10.21
N ASP A 118 2.04 -7.82 -9.32
CA ASP A 118 0.58 -8.00 -9.40
C ASP A 118 -0.09 -6.95 -10.31
N GLY A 119 0.71 -6.15 -11.06
CA GLY A 119 0.25 -5.20 -12.06
C GLY A 119 -0.20 -3.85 -11.50
N PHE A 120 0.25 -3.46 -10.30
CA PHE A 120 -0.02 -2.16 -9.70
C PHE A 120 1.19 -1.24 -9.74
N GLU A 121 0.94 0.02 -10.06
CA GLU A 121 1.91 1.11 -10.00
C GLU A 121 1.67 1.94 -8.75
N ARG A 122 2.75 2.21 -8.00
CA ARG A 122 2.74 3.04 -6.80
C ARG A 122 2.80 4.53 -7.18
N CYS A 123 1.96 5.35 -6.56
CA CYS A 123 1.90 6.79 -6.74
C CYS A 123 1.72 7.48 -5.37
N ASP A 124 2.73 8.22 -4.92
CA ASP A 124 2.66 8.95 -3.65
C ASP A 124 1.78 10.19 -3.78
N LEU A 125 0.75 10.29 -2.95
CA LEU A 125 -0.23 11.38 -2.98
C LEU A 125 0.17 12.48 -2.00
N GLY A 126 1.26 13.19 -2.30
CA GLY A 126 1.88 14.17 -1.40
C GLY A 126 0.95 15.31 -0.96
N VAL A 127 0.00 15.74 -1.80
CA VAL A 127 -1.01 16.75 -1.42
C VAL A 127 -1.99 16.19 -0.40
N LEU A 128 -2.52 14.99 -0.63
CA LEU A 128 -3.47 14.33 0.28
C LEU A 128 -2.80 13.94 1.60
N SER A 129 -1.52 13.59 1.56
CA SER A 129 -0.71 13.32 2.76
C SER A 129 -0.70 14.51 3.73
N LYS A 130 -0.72 15.74 3.23
CA LYS A 130 -0.78 16.97 4.06
C LYS A 130 -2.15 17.24 4.68
N LEU A 131 -3.20 16.55 4.23
CA LEU A 131 -4.57 16.71 4.72
C LEU A 131 -4.94 15.68 5.79
N GLN A 132 -4.02 14.77 6.14
CA GLN A 132 -4.26 13.76 7.17
C GLN A 132 -4.37 14.40 8.56
N ILE A 133 -5.47 14.11 9.26
CA ILE A 133 -5.68 14.54 10.65
C ILE A 133 -5.00 13.57 11.62
N CYS A 134 -4.85 12.30 11.24
CA CYS A 134 -4.22 11.24 12.04
C CYS A 134 -2.83 10.90 11.48
N CYS A 135 -1.82 11.64 11.94
CA CYS A 135 -0.41 11.28 11.84
C CYS A 135 0.02 10.66 13.17
N THR A 136 1.03 9.77 13.19
CA THR A 136 1.67 9.42 14.47
C THR A 136 2.10 10.72 15.16
N ASP A 137 1.58 10.95 16.37
CA ASP A 137 1.88 12.12 17.21
C ASP A 137 3.01 11.84 18.19
N GLU A 138 3.59 10.64 18.16
CA GLU A 138 4.73 10.27 18.97
C GLU A 138 5.97 11.08 18.59
N ARG A 139 6.35 12.01 19.46
CA ARG A 139 7.43 13.00 19.26
C ARG A 139 8.82 12.40 18.93
N TRP A 140 9.05 11.13 19.24
CA TRP A 140 10.31 10.41 18.93
C TRP A 140 10.32 9.73 17.56
N LEU A 141 9.16 9.60 16.89
CA LEU A 141 8.99 9.08 15.52
C LEU A 141 8.98 10.20 14.47
N THR A 142 9.66 11.32 14.73
CA THR A 142 9.69 12.51 13.84
C THR A 142 10.23 12.25 12.44
N ARG A 143 10.84 11.08 12.18
CA ARG A 143 11.32 10.67 10.86
C ARG A 143 10.25 9.98 10.00
N GLY A 144 9.17 9.45 10.59
CA GLY A 144 8.11 8.72 9.89
C GLY A 144 6.79 9.47 9.94
N ARG A 145 6.55 10.37 8.98
CA ARG A 145 5.23 11.01 8.85
C ARG A 145 4.30 10.09 8.07
N SER A 146 3.07 9.98 8.53
CA SER A 146 2.02 9.29 7.79
C SER A 146 1.89 9.88 6.39
N SER A 147 1.81 9.00 5.41
CA SER A 147 1.71 9.32 3.98
C SER A 147 0.45 8.69 3.41
N THR A 148 -0.07 9.27 2.33
CA THR A 148 -1.14 8.71 1.53
C THR A 148 -0.52 8.21 0.24
N VAL A 149 -0.58 6.91 0.01
CA VAL A 149 0.00 6.27 -1.17
C VAL A 149 -1.09 5.55 -1.92
N CYS A 150 -1.20 5.83 -3.21
CA CYS A 150 -2.08 5.15 -4.13
C CYS A 150 -1.32 4.04 -4.86
N PHE A 151 -1.99 2.92 -5.10
CA PHE A 151 -1.53 1.86 -5.97
C PHE A 151 -2.60 1.63 -7.02
N ARG A 152 -2.29 1.93 -8.28
CA ARG A 152 -3.25 1.85 -9.39
C ARG A 152 -2.88 0.70 -10.31
N ARG A 153 -3.86 -0.14 -10.64
CA ARG A 153 -3.68 -1.24 -11.59
C ARG A 153 -3.33 -0.65 -12.95
N ARG A 154 -2.24 -1.15 -13.56
CA ARG A 154 -1.87 -0.83 -14.93
C ARG A 154 -3.00 -1.35 -15.82
N MET A 155 -3.70 -0.44 -16.47
CA MET A 155 -4.60 -0.81 -17.54
C MET A 155 -3.71 -1.12 -18.73
N ASP A 156 -3.71 -2.36 -19.20
CA ASP A 156 -3.18 -2.65 -20.54
C ASP A 156 -3.91 -1.72 -21.50
N ARG A 157 -3.19 -0.77 -22.10
CA ARG A 157 -3.74 -0.05 -23.23
C ARG A 157 -3.88 -1.10 -24.33
N PRO A 158 -5.09 -1.41 -24.82
CA PRO A 158 -5.20 -2.25 -26.00
C PRO A 158 -4.55 -1.47 -27.16
N GLY A 159 -3.31 -1.82 -27.55
CA GLY A 159 -2.69 -1.23 -28.73
C GLY A 159 -1.17 -1.18 -28.86
N GLU A 160 -0.36 -1.57 -27.87
CA GLU A 160 1.10 -1.68 -28.11
C GLU A 160 1.43 -3.11 -28.58
N PRO A 161 1.87 -3.30 -29.84
CA PRO A 161 2.31 -4.60 -30.30
C PRO A 161 3.55 -5.01 -29.51
N ALA A 162 3.57 -6.27 -29.07
CA ALA A 162 4.76 -6.89 -28.53
C ALA A 162 5.84 -6.84 -29.63
N ASP A 163 6.89 -6.06 -29.39
CA ASP A 163 8.04 -6.00 -30.29
C ASP A 163 8.56 -7.42 -30.49
N SER A 164 8.64 -7.81 -31.77
CA SER A 164 9.01 -9.14 -32.26
C SER A 164 10.51 -9.34 -32.32
#